data_AF-A0A954MKS7-F1
#
_entry.id   AF-A0A954MKS7-F1
#
_cell.length_a   1.000
_cell.length_b   1.000
_cell.length_c   1.000
_cell.angle_alpha   90.00
_cell.angle_beta   90.00
_cell.angle_gamma   90.00
#
_symmetry.space_group_name_H-M   'P 1'
#
loop_
_entity.id
_entity.type
_entity.pdbx_description
1 polymer ?
#
loop_
_entity_poly.entity_id
_entity_poly.type
_entity_poly.pdbx_seq_one_letter_code
_entity_poly.pdbx_strand_id
1 'polypeptide(L)'
;MSQTSGTNVLLEAASLSMRVAAKYVAPYSHRNSPQKFTQAQLMTCLVLRAYLKTTYRGLIELLETADGLRARLGLRRLPHYSTLKKFADRKDVLQIVDCMLLEMVQQLDA
;
A
#
# COMPACT_ATOMS: atom_id res chain seq x y z
N MET A 1 33.48 7.63 10.49
CA MET A 1 32.09 7.86 10.94
C MET A 1 31.17 7.38 9.84
N SER A 2 30.89 6.08 9.82
CA SER A 2 30.04 5.47 8.79
C SER A 2 28.59 5.75 9.14
N GLN A 3 27.90 6.54 8.32
CA GLN A 3 26.46 6.73 8.44
C GLN A 3 25.80 5.39 8.08
N THR A 4 25.34 4.63 9.08
CA THR A 4 24.20 3.72 8.88
C THR A 4 23.01 4.61 8.56
N SER A 5 22.77 4.83 7.27
CA SER A 5 21.58 5.50 6.76
C SER A 5 20.38 4.72 7.29
N GLY A 6 19.79 5.21 8.39
CA GLY A 6 18.74 4.51 9.13
C GLY A 6 17.60 4.17 8.18
N THR A 7 17.38 2.87 7.95
CA THR A 7 16.33 2.38 7.07
C THR A 7 15.00 3.01 7.44
N ASN A 8 14.41 3.79 6.54
CA ASN A 8 13.08 4.33 6.76
C ASN A 8 12.06 3.19 6.63
N VAL A 9 11.67 2.63 7.77
CA VAL A 9 10.77 1.46 7.86
C VAL A 9 9.48 1.67 7.06
N LEU A 10 8.95 2.90 6.99
CA LEU A 10 7.74 3.18 6.20
C LEU A 10 7.98 3.05 4.70
N LEU A 11 9.14 3.50 4.20
CA LEU A 11 9.50 3.34 2.79
C LEU A 11 9.72 1.87 2.44
N GLU A 12 10.33 1.09 3.34
CA GLU A 12 10.52 -0.34 3.14
C GLU A 12 9.21 -1.11 3.21
N ALA A 13 8.36 -0.82 4.21
CA ALA A 13 7.03 -1.41 4.32
C ALA A 13 6.18 -1.10 3.07
N ALA A 14 6.23 0.15 2.58
CA ALA A 14 5.56 0.54 1.34
C ALA A 14 6.07 -0.25 0.13
N SER A 15 7.39 -0.42 0.02
CA SER A 15 8.02 -1.13 -1.10
C SER A 15 7.69 -2.61 -1.10
N LEU A 16 7.82 -3.25 0.06
CA LEU A 16 7.49 -4.65 0.24
C LEU A 16 6.02 -4.89 -0.06
N SER A 17 5.13 -4.08 0.51
CA SER A 17 3.68 -4.18 0.29
C SER A 17 3.32 -4.00 -1.19
N MET A 18 3.91 -3.02 -1.88
CA MET A 18 3.69 -2.81 -3.32
C MET A 18 4.09 -4.04 -4.13
N ARG A 19 5.27 -4.60 -3.87
CA ARG A 19 5.78 -5.79 -4.58
C ARG A 19 4.91 -7.02 -4.35
N VAL A 20 4.59 -7.32 -3.09
CA VAL A 20 3.81 -8.52 -2.72
C VAL A 20 2.37 -8.37 -3.21
N ALA A 21 1.72 -7.23 -2.97
CA ALA A 21 0.34 -7.00 -3.41
C ALA A 21 0.21 -7.15 -4.94
N ALA A 22 1.16 -6.62 -5.72
CA ALA A 22 1.13 -6.68 -7.19
C ALA A 22 1.12 -8.11 -7.77
N LYS A 23 1.52 -9.12 -7.00
CA LYS A 23 1.45 -10.54 -7.42
C LYS A 23 0.04 -11.12 -7.30
N TYR A 24 -0.77 -10.57 -6.38
CA TYR A 24 -2.08 -11.11 -6.02
C TYR A 24 -3.26 -10.26 -6.52
N VAL A 25 -2.99 -9.08 -7.06
CA VAL A 25 -4.03 -8.19 -7.59
C VAL A 25 -3.76 -7.82 -9.04
N ALA A 26 -4.82 -7.78 -9.86
CA ALA A 26 -4.72 -7.15 -11.18
C ALA A 26 -4.39 -5.66 -11.01
N PRO A 27 -3.70 -5.01 -11.98
CA PRO A 27 -3.38 -3.59 -11.89
C PRO A 27 -4.61 -2.71 -11.63
N TYR A 28 -5.75 -3.04 -12.23
CA TYR A 28 -7.02 -2.33 -12.05
C TYR A 28 -8.18 -3.31 -11.87
N SER A 29 -9.26 -2.84 -11.23
CA SER A 29 -10.44 -3.70 -10.96
C SER A 29 -11.23 -4.07 -12.20
N HIS A 30 -11.12 -3.28 -13.27
CA HIS A 30 -11.78 -3.53 -14.55
C HIS A 30 -11.09 -2.74 -15.66
N ARG A 31 -11.18 -3.23 -16.91
CA ARG A 31 -10.62 -2.57 -18.11
C ARG A 31 -11.11 -1.11 -18.26
N ASN A 32 -12.40 -0.88 -18.01
CA ASN A 32 -13.04 0.44 -18.14
C ASN A 32 -13.03 1.26 -16.84
N SER A 33 -12.29 0.83 -15.82
CA SER A 33 -12.16 1.65 -14.61
C SER A 33 -11.45 2.97 -14.91
N PRO A 34 -11.55 4.00 -14.05
CA PRO A 34 -10.85 5.27 -14.26
C PRO A 34 -9.32 5.18 -14.27
N GLN A 35 -8.74 4.01 -13.92
CA GLN A 35 -7.29 3.73 -13.88
C GLN A 35 -6.44 4.77 -13.13
N LYS A 36 -7.05 5.51 -12.19
CA LYS A 36 -6.39 6.56 -11.39
C LYS A 36 -5.38 6.00 -10.38
N PHE A 37 -5.67 4.81 -9.86
CA PHE A 37 -4.88 4.11 -8.85
C PHE A 37 -4.84 2.64 -9.21
N THR A 38 -3.68 2.03 -9.04
CA THR A 38 -3.59 0.57 -9.12
C THR A 38 -4.14 -0.08 -7.86
N GLN A 39 -4.55 -1.33 -7.95
CA GLN A 39 -5.03 -2.05 -6.76
C GLN A 39 -3.89 -2.27 -5.75
N ALA A 40 -2.65 -2.47 -6.22
CA ALA A 40 -1.47 -2.58 -5.35
C ALA A 40 -1.18 -1.27 -4.59
N GLN A 41 -1.41 -0.11 -5.22
CA GLN A 41 -1.33 1.19 -4.54
C GLN A 41 -2.36 1.30 -3.43
N LEU A 42 -3.63 0.97 -3.72
CA LEU A 42 -4.70 1.04 -2.73
C LEU A 42 -4.48 0.04 -1.59
N MET A 43 -4.01 -1.17 -1.89
CA MET A 43 -3.66 -2.18 -0.90
C MET A 43 -2.52 -1.70 0.00
N THR A 44 -1.45 -1.15 -0.59
CA THR A 44 -0.33 -0.60 0.19
C THR A 44 -0.78 0.55 1.08
N CYS A 45 -1.69 1.43 0.63
CA CYS A 45 -2.31 2.43 1.49
C CYS A 45 -3.04 1.80 2.68
N LEU A 46 -3.76 0.69 2.51
CA LEU A 46 -4.40 -0.01 3.63
C LEU A 46 -3.38 -0.58 4.63
N VAL A 47 -2.28 -1.17 4.13
CA VAL A 47 -1.19 -1.67 4.99
C VAL A 47 -0.56 -0.52 5.79
N LEU A 48 -0.22 0.58 5.14
CA LEU A 48 0.34 1.76 5.82
C LEU A 48 -0.63 2.34 6.84
N ARG A 49 -1.94 2.41 6.53
CA ARG A 49 -2.96 2.84 7.47
C ARG A 49 -2.97 1.98 8.73
N ALA A 50 -2.94 0.66 8.56
CA ALA A 50 -2.94 -0.31 9.65
C ALA A 50 -1.66 -0.21 10.48
N TYR A 51 -0.50 -0.13 9.82
CA TYR A 51 0.81 0.04 10.47
C TYR A 51 0.88 1.32 11.32
N LEU A 52 0.43 2.45 10.75
CA LEU A 52 0.41 3.75 11.41
C LEU A 52 -0.75 3.93 12.40
N LYS A 53 -1.65 2.93 12.50
CA LYS A 53 -2.84 2.96 13.35
C LYS A 53 -3.68 4.23 13.18
N THR A 54 -3.82 4.69 11.94
CA THR A 54 -4.49 5.96 11.61
C THR A 54 -5.83 5.74 10.89
N THR A 55 -6.58 6.83 10.74
CA THR A 55 -7.83 6.83 9.96
C THR A 55 -7.54 6.90 8.46
N TYR A 56 -8.54 6.64 7.61
CA TYR A 56 -8.37 6.83 6.16
C TYR A 56 -7.99 8.28 5.81
N ARG A 57 -8.55 9.27 6.51
CA ARG A 57 -8.23 10.69 6.30
C ARG A 57 -6.82 11.02 6.77
N GLY A 58 -6.46 10.56 7.98
CA GLY A 58 -5.13 10.78 8.54
C GLY A 58 -4.00 10.18 7.69
N LEU A 59 -4.24 9.04 7.02
CA LEU A 59 -3.28 8.52 6.04
C LEU A 59 -3.11 9.48 4.84
N ILE A 60 -4.20 10.02 4.29
CA ILE A 60 -4.12 10.94 3.15
C ILE A 60 -3.40 12.23 3.53
N GLU A 61 -3.69 12.79 4.71
CA GLU A 61 -3.02 13.98 5.25
C GLU A 61 -1.51 13.73 5.43
N LEU A 62 -1.12 12.54 5.93
CA LEU A 62 0.29 12.16 6.00
C LEU A 62 0.93 12.04 4.61
N LEU A 63 0.25 11.40 3.66
CA LEU A 63 0.76 11.27 2.29
C LEU A 63 0.88 12.63 1.58
N GLU A 64 0.12 13.65 1.98
CA GLU A 64 0.20 14.99 1.41
C GLU A 64 1.54 15.68 1.67
N THR A 65 2.17 15.39 2.81
CA THR A 65 3.45 15.95 3.22
C THR A 65 4.63 14.99 3.03
N ALA A 66 4.37 13.70 2.73
CA ALA A 66 5.39 12.67 2.61
C ALA A 66 5.76 12.34 1.15
N ASP A 67 6.54 13.21 0.49
CA ASP A 67 7.00 13.03 -0.89
C ASP A 67 7.65 11.67 -1.17
N GLY A 68 8.50 11.21 -0.26
CA GLY A 68 9.18 9.92 -0.40
C GLY A 68 8.21 8.73 -0.46
N LEU A 69 7.14 8.76 0.36
CA LEU A 69 6.11 7.73 0.32
C LEU A 69 5.28 7.82 -0.96
N ARG A 70 4.86 9.03 -1.36
CA ARG A 70 4.14 9.22 -2.63
C ARG A 70 4.92 8.69 -3.82
N ALA A 71 6.21 9.01 -3.88
CA ALA A 71 7.13 8.52 -4.91
C ALA A 71 7.25 7.00 -4.87
N ARG A 72 7.42 6.39 -3.68
CA ARG A 72 7.56 4.93 -3.54
C ARG A 72 6.29 4.17 -3.96
N LEU A 73 5.11 4.73 -3.70
CA LEU A 73 3.84 4.15 -4.15
C LEU A 73 3.55 4.46 -5.64
N GLY A 74 4.30 5.38 -6.27
CA GLY A 74 4.04 5.82 -7.64
C GLY A 74 2.72 6.60 -7.79
N LEU A 75 2.29 7.31 -6.73
CA LEU A 75 1.05 8.09 -6.72
C LEU A 75 1.23 9.40 -7.47
N ARG A 76 0.56 9.56 -8.61
CA ARG A 76 0.50 10.83 -9.36
C ARG A 76 -0.47 11.85 -8.74
N ARG A 77 -1.38 11.36 -7.90
CA ARG A 77 -2.36 12.14 -7.14
C ARG A 77 -2.70 11.35 -5.88
N LEU A 78 -3.29 12.00 -4.88
CA LEU A 78 -3.76 11.29 -3.68
C LEU A 78 -5.16 10.69 -3.90
N PRO A 79 -5.41 9.46 -3.41
CA PRO A 79 -6.77 8.93 -3.36
C PRO A 79 -7.58 9.70 -2.32
N HIS A 80 -8.88 9.82 -2.57
CA HIS A 80 -9.78 10.34 -1.55
C HIS A 80 -9.99 9.28 -0.45
N TYR A 81 -10.27 9.68 0.80
CA TYR A 81 -10.46 8.73 1.91
C TYR A 81 -11.55 7.68 1.58
N SER A 82 -12.60 8.09 0.86
CA SER A 82 -13.67 7.17 0.46
C SER A 82 -13.24 6.18 -0.62
N THR A 83 -12.20 6.48 -1.41
CA THR A 83 -11.59 5.52 -2.35
C THR A 83 -10.94 4.39 -1.57
N LEU A 84 -10.19 4.69 -0.51
CA LEU A 84 -9.58 3.68 0.37
C LEU A 84 -10.65 2.87 1.10
N LYS A 85 -11.67 3.53 1.66
CA LYS A 85 -12.79 2.85 2.31
C LYS A 85 -13.51 1.89 1.36
N LYS A 86 -13.90 2.35 0.17
CA LYS A 86 -14.56 1.50 -0.85
C LYS A 86 -13.68 0.36 -1.33
N PHE A 87 -12.36 0.54 -1.37
CA PHE A 87 -11.43 -0.53 -1.69
C PHE A 87 -11.40 -1.56 -0.56
N ALA A 88 -11.26 -1.12 0.69
CA ALA A 88 -11.26 -2.00 1.87
C ALA A 88 -12.55 -2.80 2.05
N ASP A 89 -13.70 -2.22 1.68
CA ASP A 89 -15.02 -2.85 1.79
C ASP A 89 -15.25 -3.95 0.71
N ARG A 90 -14.28 -4.24 -0.18
CA ARG A 90 -14.41 -5.30 -1.19
C ARG A 90 -14.17 -6.67 -0.57
N LYS A 91 -14.97 -7.66 -1.01
CA LYS A 91 -14.99 -9.03 -0.49
C LYS A 91 -13.67 -9.79 -0.62
N ASP A 92 -12.84 -9.45 -1.60
CA ASP A 92 -11.59 -10.14 -1.94
C ASP A 92 -10.37 -9.60 -1.17
N VAL A 93 -10.48 -8.43 -0.52
CA VAL A 93 -9.35 -7.76 0.13
C VAL A 93 -8.76 -8.59 1.26
N LEU A 94 -9.60 -9.17 2.12
CA LEU A 94 -9.14 -10.00 3.23
C LEU A 94 -8.37 -11.23 2.72
N GLN A 95 -8.89 -11.88 1.68
CA GLN A 95 -8.22 -13.02 1.05
C GLN A 95 -6.86 -12.62 0.46
N ILE A 96 -6.78 -11.44 -0.18
CA ILE A 96 -5.50 -10.93 -0.70
C ILE A 96 -4.52 -10.68 0.46
N VAL A 97 -4.98 -10.13 1.59
CA VAL A 97 -4.13 -9.92 2.77
C VAL A 97 -3.59 -11.25 3.30
N ASP A 98 -4.41 -12.29 3.38
CA ASP A 98 -3.95 -13.62 3.80
C ASP A 98 -2.86 -14.16 2.87
N CYS A 99 -3.03 -14.03 1.55
CA CYS A 99 -2.00 -14.41 0.57
C CYS A 99 -0.70 -13.61 0.76
N MET A 100 -0.83 -12.29 0.97
CA MET A 100 0.34 -11.42 1.20
C MET A 100 1.08 -11.82 2.48
N LEU A 101 0.37 -12.11 3.57
CA LEU A 101 0.97 -12.51 4.84
C LEU A 101 1.69 -13.86 4.72
N LEU A 102 1.07 -14.84 4.06
CA LEU A 102 1.68 -16.14 3.81
C LEU A 102 2.98 -16.02 3.02
N GLU A 103 3.01 -15.21 1.95
CA GLU A 103 4.23 -14.98 1.19
C GLU A 103 5.32 -14.30 2.03
N MET A 104 4.96 -13.32 2.86
CA MET A 104 5.92 -12.65 3.74
C MET A 104 6.53 -13.61 4.76
N VAL A 105 5.75 -14.54 5.33
CA VAL A 105 6.27 -15.58 6.24
C VAL A 105 7.23 -16.51 5.50
N GLN A 106 6.86 -16.97 4.29
CA GLN A 106 7.72 -17.84 3.47
C GLN A 106 9.06 -17.21 3.08
N GLN A 107 9.11 -15.88 2.93
CA GLN A 107 10.36 -15.15 2.67
C GLN A 107 11.25 -14.99 3.91
N LEU A 108 10.72 -15.14 5.12
CA LEU A 108 11.49 -15.10 6.36
C LEU A 108 12.11 -16.47 6.70
N ASP A 109 11.46 -17.54 6.27
CA ASP A 109 11.89 -18.93 6.49
C ASP A 109 12.89 -19.44 5.42
N ALA A 110 13.24 -18.60 4.42
CA ALA A 110 14.12 -18.92 3.29
C ALA A 110 15.48 -18.22 3.40
#